data_AF-A0A932WH73-F1
#
_entry.id   AF-A0A932WH73-F1
#
_cell.length_a   1.000
_cell.length_b   1.000
_cell.length_c   1.000
_cell.angle_alpha   90.00
_cell.angle_beta   90.00
_cell.angle_gamma   90.00
#
_symmetry.space_group_name_H-M   'P 1'
#
loop_
_entity.id
_entity.type
_entity.pdbx_description
1 polymer ?
#
loop_
_entity_poly.entity_id
_entity_poly.type
_entity_poly.pdbx_seq_one_letter_code
_entity_poly.pdbx_strand_id
1 'polypeptide(L)'
;MRPAEEPHRIDSSLSAEETRLRVLQEYRVLDTGPEARFDEITHLASRICGAPIALMSLVDAERLFFKSHVGLDVQEAPFPHAFCGQAIKQRGVFMVPDAHNDERFATHPLVLQPPHIRFYAAAPLISPNGVAVGTLCVIDHVPRSLDVDQRLALEVLARQIIVQLEQRRAISRLEESLATIKTLQGLLSICAWCKKIRQEDGYWEQLEDYLLKHSDAKLSHSICPECRTTVRPDDPGE
;
A
#
# COMPACT_ATOMS: atom_id res chain seq x y z
N MET A 1 -17.45 25.88 -10.00
CA MET A 1 -15.99 25.62 -10.02
C MET A 1 -15.60 25.13 -8.64
N ARG A 2 -15.48 23.82 -8.43
CA ARG A 2 -14.99 23.26 -7.15
C ARG A 2 -13.48 23.47 -7.09
N PRO A 3 -12.90 23.88 -5.94
CA PRO A 3 -11.46 24.01 -5.82
C PRO A 3 -10.82 22.61 -5.88
N ALA A 4 -9.71 22.51 -6.60
CA ALA A 4 -8.89 21.31 -6.68
C ALA A 4 -8.35 20.96 -5.29
N GLU A 5 -8.44 19.68 -4.91
CA GLU A 5 -7.84 19.16 -3.68
C GLU A 5 -6.32 19.33 -3.74
N GLU A 6 -5.76 20.07 -2.77
CA GLU A 6 -4.31 20.25 -2.61
C GLU A 6 -3.62 18.93 -2.21
N PRO A 7 -2.39 18.67 -2.68
CA PRO A 7 -1.65 17.48 -2.31
C PRO A 7 -1.33 17.48 -0.81
N HIS A 8 -1.57 16.33 -0.16
CA HIS A 8 -1.34 16.06 1.26
C HIS A 8 -0.14 16.82 1.86
N ARG A 9 -0.43 17.85 2.65
CA ARG A 9 0.56 18.45 3.57
C ARG A 9 0.96 17.38 4.58
N ILE A 10 2.24 17.02 4.58
CA ILE A 10 2.84 16.19 5.62
C ILE A 10 2.75 16.99 6.93
N ASP A 11 2.11 16.40 7.94
CA ASP A 11 1.99 16.97 9.28
C ASP A 11 3.40 17.15 9.88
N SER A 12 3.81 18.40 10.14
CA SER A 12 5.16 18.78 10.55
C SER A 12 5.54 18.36 11.98
N SER A 13 4.71 17.54 12.62
CA SER A 13 4.89 17.03 13.99
C SER A 13 5.43 15.59 14.05
N LEU A 14 5.40 14.84 12.94
CA LEU A 14 5.87 13.45 12.89
C LEU A 14 7.38 13.37 12.68
N SER A 15 8.04 12.44 13.38
CA SER A 15 9.42 12.08 13.11
C SER A 15 9.59 11.50 11.70
N ALA A 16 10.84 11.49 11.21
CA ALA A 16 11.16 10.89 9.92
C ALA A 16 10.78 9.39 9.85
N GLU A 17 10.92 8.69 10.98
CA GLU A 17 10.57 7.28 11.09
C GLU A 17 9.05 7.04 11.06
N GLU A 18 8.29 7.82 11.82
CA GLU A 18 6.82 7.73 11.80
C GLU A 18 6.25 8.06 10.41
N THR A 19 6.85 9.05 9.73
CA THR A 19 6.49 9.39 8.36
C THR A 19 6.76 8.22 7.42
N ARG A 20 7.90 7.55 7.58
CA ARG A 20 8.30 6.38 6.78
C ARG A 20 7.34 5.21 6.95
N LEU A 21 7.02 4.87 8.20
CA LEU A 21 6.07 3.80 8.51
C LEU A 21 4.67 4.13 7.99
N ARG A 22 4.21 5.37 8.14
CA ARG A 22 2.92 5.80 7.60
C ARG A 22 2.83 5.63 6.09
N VAL A 23 3.84 6.09 5.35
CA VAL A 23 3.88 5.94 3.88
C VAL A 23 3.87 4.46 3.49
N LEU A 24 4.64 3.62 4.19
CA LEU A 24 4.67 2.18 3.94
C LEU A 24 3.30 1.52 4.16
N GLN A 25 2.61 1.87 5.26
CA GLN A 25 1.28 1.33 5.57
C GLN A 25 0.23 1.73 4.54
N GLU A 26 0.32 2.93 3.95
CA GLU A 26 -0.59 3.38 2.89
C GLU A 26 -0.53 2.53 1.62
N TYR A 27 0.59 1.82 1.37
CA TYR A 27 0.68 0.88 0.26
C TYR A 27 -0.06 -0.44 0.50
N ARG A 28 -0.44 -0.75 1.76
CA ARG A 28 -1.14 -2.00 2.14
C ARG A 28 -0.47 -3.26 1.59
N VAL A 29 0.85 -3.27 1.54
CA VAL A 29 1.65 -4.33 0.88
C VAL A 29 2.31 -5.29 1.88
N LEU A 30 2.47 -4.87 3.13
CA LEU A 30 2.96 -5.71 4.21
C LEU A 30 2.00 -6.87 4.48
N ASP A 31 2.55 -8.02 4.89
CA ASP A 31 1.81 -9.24 5.25
C ASP A 31 0.85 -9.76 4.17
N THR A 32 1.14 -9.43 2.90
CA THR A 32 0.40 -9.96 1.76
C THR A 32 1.22 -11.02 1.02
N GLY A 33 0.53 -12.00 0.43
CA GLY A 33 1.18 -13.11 -0.29
C GLY A 33 2.03 -12.67 -1.49
N PRO A 34 2.78 -13.59 -2.11
CA PRO A 34 3.61 -13.29 -3.28
C PRO A 34 2.81 -12.67 -4.43
N GLU A 35 3.46 -11.79 -5.19
CA GLU A 35 2.85 -11.12 -6.34
C GLU A 35 3.81 -11.12 -7.52
N ALA A 36 3.39 -11.75 -8.62
CA ALA A 36 4.21 -11.96 -9.82
C ALA A 36 4.92 -10.68 -10.31
N ARG A 37 4.24 -9.52 -10.28
CA ARG A 37 4.82 -8.23 -10.67
C ARG A 37 6.05 -7.81 -9.87
N PHE A 38 6.15 -8.20 -8.59
CA PHE A 38 7.33 -7.93 -7.77
C PHE A 38 8.37 -9.03 -7.96
N ASP A 39 7.93 -10.29 -8.11
CA ASP A 39 8.80 -11.44 -8.36
C ASP A 39 9.58 -11.32 -9.67
N GLU A 40 8.92 -10.87 -10.74
CA GLU A 40 9.55 -10.60 -12.03
C GLU A 40 10.65 -9.54 -11.93
N ILE A 41 10.41 -8.47 -11.17
CA ILE A 41 11.40 -7.40 -10.98
C ILE A 41 12.59 -7.90 -10.16
N THR A 42 12.35 -8.63 -9.07
CA THR A 42 13.41 -9.21 -8.22
C THR A 42 14.25 -10.22 -8.99
N HIS A 43 13.61 -11.08 -9.80
CA HIS A 43 14.30 -11.98 -10.71
C HIS A 43 15.16 -11.25 -11.72
N LEU A 44 14.63 -10.18 -12.33
CA LEU A 44 15.38 -9.39 -13.30
C LEU A 44 16.59 -8.71 -12.66
N ALA A 45 16.48 -8.23 -11.42
CA ALA A 45 17.60 -7.66 -10.67
C ALA A 45 18.73 -8.67 -10.46
N SER A 46 18.41 -9.89 -10.01
CA SER A 46 19.37 -11.00 -9.89
C SER A 46 20.05 -11.28 -11.24
N ARG A 47 19.27 -11.38 -12.31
CA ARG A 47 19.77 -11.71 -13.66
C ARG A 47 20.68 -10.64 -14.25
N ILE A 48 20.31 -9.37 -14.16
CA ILE A 48 21.09 -8.26 -14.73
C ILE A 48 22.40 -8.08 -13.94
N CYS A 49 22.34 -8.14 -12.61
CA CYS A 49 23.51 -7.96 -11.76
C CYS A 49 24.40 -9.23 -11.71
N GLY A 50 23.91 -10.35 -12.24
CA GLY A 50 24.59 -11.65 -12.21
C GLY A 50 24.84 -12.17 -10.80
N ALA A 51 23.98 -11.81 -9.85
CA ALA A 51 24.09 -12.17 -8.43
C ALA A 51 23.06 -13.27 -8.10
N PRO A 52 23.44 -14.28 -7.29
CA PRO A 52 22.58 -15.44 -7.01
C PRO A 52 21.36 -15.08 -6.15
N ILE A 53 21.44 -14.00 -5.37
CA ILE A 53 20.39 -13.58 -4.45
C ILE A 53 19.92 -12.17 -4.81
N ALA A 54 18.60 -11.96 -4.80
CA ALA A 54 17.99 -10.64 -4.89
C ALA A 54 16.75 -10.58 -4.00
N LEU A 55 16.52 -9.44 -3.34
CA LEU A 55 15.39 -9.25 -2.42
C LEU A 55 14.73 -7.90 -2.67
N MET A 56 13.40 -7.89 -2.75
CA MET A 56 12.60 -6.70 -2.51
C MET A 56 12.24 -6.66 -1.03
N SER A 57 12.86 -5.76 -0.28
CA SER A 57 12.64 -5.61 1.16
C SER A 57 11.88 -4.33 1.47
N LEU A 58 10.92 -4.43 2.38
CA LEU A 58 10.19 -3.31 2.95
C LEU A 58 10.61 -3.19 4.42
N VAL A 59 10.99 -1.99 4.82
CA VAL A 59 11.49 -1.76 6.19
C VAL A 59 10.28 -1.48 7.07
N ASP A 60 9.90 -2.40 7.95
CA ASP A 60 8.84 -2.17 8.93
C ASP A 60 9.44 -1.57 10.23
N ALA A 61 8.67 -1.47 11.30
CA ALA A 61 9.16 -0.94 12.58
C ALA A 61 10.24 -1.83 13.21
N GLU A 62 10.02 -3.16 13.20
CA GLU A 62 10.87 -4.12 13.93
C GLU A 62 11.48 -5.20 13.02
N ARG A 63 11.12 -5.20 11.74
CA ARG A 63 11.53 -6.24 10.79
C ARG A 63 11.75 -5.70 9.38
N LEU A 64 12.50 -6.44 8.59
CA LEU A 64 12.50 -6.37 7.14
C LEU A 64 11.48 -7.38 6.64
N PHE A 65 10.46 -6.92 5.93
CA PHE A 65 9.50 -7.78 5.25
C PHE A 65 9.95 -7.99 3.79
N PHE A 66 10.23 -9.22 3.40
CA PHE A 66 10.66 -9.57 2.05
C PHE A 66 9.44 -9.84 1.19
N LYS A 67 9.02 -8.81 0.44
CA LYS A 67 7.87 -8.91 -0.45
C LYS A 67 8.12 -9.86 -1.62
N SER A 68 9.39 -9.99 -2.02
CA SER A 68 9.84 -10.90 -3.06
C SER A 68 11.30 -11.25 -2.81
N HIS A 69 11.66 -12.50 -3.11
CA HIS A 69 13.01 -13.03 -2.88
C HIS A 69 13.42 -14.01 -3.98
N VAL A 70 14.71 -14.02 -4.30
CA VAL A 70 15.35 -14.95 -5.22
C VAL A 70 16.61 -15.47 -4.54
N GLY A 71 16.83 -16.79 -4.59
CA GLY A 71 18.02 -17.44 -4.04
C GLY A 71 18.05 -17.57 -2.51
N LEU A 72 17.03 -17.08 -1.80
CA LEU A 72 16.92 -17.19 -0.35
C LEU A 72 15.44 -17.39 0.03
N ASP A 73 15.11 -18.50 0.67
CA ASP A 73 13.74 -18.81 1.10
C ASP A 73 13.47 -18.23 2.51
N VAL A 74 13.28 -16.91 2.54
CA VAL A 74 13.00 -16.15 3.77
C VAL A 74 11.93 -15.10 3.51
N GLN A 75 11.02 -14.93 4.47
CA GLN A 75 9.93 -13.95 4.37
C GLN A 75 10.22 -12.68 5.17
N GLU A 76 11.02 -12.79 6.24
CA GLU A 76 11.39 -11.64 7.06
C GLU A 76 12.75 -11.83 7.73
N ALA A 77 13.33 -10.71 8.19
CA ALA A 77 14.53 -10.69 9.00
C ALA A 77 14.45 -9.59 10.07
N PRO A 78 15.13 -9.73 11.23
CA PRO A 78 15.16 -8.69 12.25
C PRO A 78 15.78 -7.36 11.74
N PHE A 79 15.21 -6.22 12.17
CA PHE A 79 15.71 -4.85 11.96
C PHE A 79 16.05 -4.23 13.35
N PRO A 80 16.99 -3.28 13.55
CA PRO A 80 17.62 -2.34 12.60
C PRO A 80 19.05 -2.62 12.12
N HIS A 81 19.73 -3.68 12.57
CA HIS A 81 21.18 -3.85 12.33
C HIS A 81 21.57 -4.30 10.91
N ALA A 82 20.62 -4.35 9.96
CA ALA A 82 20.82 -4.92 8.63
C ALA A 82 21.35 -3.90 7.58
N PHE A 83 22.01 -4.43 6.53
CA PHE A 83 22.48 -3.68 5.35
C PHE A 83 21.43 -2.71 4.77
N CYS A 84 20.17 -3.14 4.73
CA CYS A 84 19.03 -2.34 4.24
C CYS A 84 18.86 -1.02 5.02
N GLY A 85 19.13 -1.02 6.33
CA GLY A 85 19.03 0.17 7.19
C GLY A 85 20.06 1.25 6.84
N GLN A 86 21.21 0.86 6.29
CA GLN A 86 22.19 1.83 5.76
C GLN A 86 21.81 2.30 4.36
N ALA A 87 21.31 1.40 3.51
CA ALA A 87 20.91 1.72 2.15
C ALA A 87 19.79 2.77 2.09
N ILE A 88 18.80 2.72 3.00
CA ILE A 88 17.68 3.70 3.02
C ILE A 88 18.10 5.12 3.46
N LYS A 89 19.27 5.29 4.08
CA LYS A 89 19.75 6.60 4.57
C LYS A 89 20.36 7.48 3.47
N GLN A 90 20.61 6.91 2.30
CA GLN A 90 21.25 7.60 1.18
C GLN A 90 20.42 7.52 -0.09
N ARG A 91 20.73 8.39 -1.04
CA ARG A 91 20.13 8.36 -2.39
C ARG A 91 21.05 7.59 -3.34
N GLY A 92 20.44 6.87 -4.28
CA GLY A 92 21.17 6.04 -5.25
C GLY A 92 21.62 4.69 -4.69
N VAL A 93 22.32 3.91 -5.52
CA VAL A 93 22.76 2.55 -5.12
C VAL A 93 23.77 2.61 -3.97
N PHE A 94 23.43 1.98 -2.86
CA PHE A 94 24.37 1.64 -1.79
C PHE A 94 25.10 0.35 -2.14
N MET A 95 26.43 0.35 -2.12
CA MET A 95 27.24 -0.80 -2.52
C MET A 95 28.30 -1.10 -1.46
N VAL A 96 28.44 -2.39 -1.15
CA VAL A 96 29.46 -2.98 -0.30
C VAL A 96 30.14 -4.06 -1.15
N PRO A 97 31.29 -3.73 -1.78
CA PRO A 97 31.98 -4.66 -2.67
C PRO A 97 32.44 -5.94 -1.98
N ASP A 98 32.85 -5.82 -0.72
CA ASP A 98 33.26 -6.91 0.14
C ASP A 98 32.92 -6.65 1.62
N ALA A 99 31.84 -7.24 2.11
CA ALA A 99 31.32 -7.07 3.46
C ALA A 99 32.26 -7.59 4.55
N HIS A 100 33.16 -8.53 4.23
CA HIS A 100 34.15 -9.00 5.20
C HIS A 100 35.26 -7.97 5.45
N ASN A 101 35.56 -7.15 4.44
CA ASN A 101 36.57 -6.10 4.50
C ASN A 101 35.96 -4.71 4.79
N ASP A 102 34.64 -4.61 4.93
CA ASP A 102 33.95 -3.39 5.28
C ASP A 102 33.79 -3.32 6.81
N GLU A 103 34.45 -2.36 7.46
CA GLU A 103 34.42 -2.20 8.93
C GLU A 103 33.01 -2.12 9.52
N ARG A 104 32.03 -1.65 8.73
CA ARG A 104 30.63 -1.52 9.17
C ARG A 104 29.91 -2.86 9.26
N PHE A 105 30.37 -3.87 8.53
CA PHE A 105 29.68 -5.15 8.34
C PHE A 105 30.54 -6.38 8.61
N ALA A 106 31.86 -6.24 8.77
CA ALA A 106 32.79 -7.36 8.94
C ALA A 106 32.45 -8.28 10.12
N THR A 107 31.83 -7.74 11.17
CA THR A 107 31.38 -8.48 12.36
C THR A 107 29.90 -8.86 12.33
N HIS A 108 29.19 -8.53 11.26
CA HIS A 108 27.76 -8.76 11.16
C HIS A 108 27.45 -10.27 11.04
N PRO A 109 26.43 -10.80 11.75
CA PRO A 109 26.11 -12.24 11.72
C PRO A 109 25.92 -12.82 10.32
N LEU A 110 25.21 -12.11 9.42
CA LEU A 110 25.01 -12.57 8.03
C LEU A 110 26.30 -12.62 7.18
N VAL A 111 27.39 -12.02 7.64
CA VAL A 111 28.73 -12.10 7.00
C VAL A 111 29.52 -13.26 7.59
N LEU A 112 29.51 -13.40 8.93
CA LEU A 112 30.27 -14.42 9.65
C LEU A 112 29.63 -15.81 9.61
N GLN A 113 28.30 -15.88 9.54
CA GLN A 113 27.48 -17.09 9.53
C GLN A 113 26.73 -17.20 8.19
N PRO A 114 26.14 -18.37 7.86
CA PRO A 114 25.28 -18.49 6.70
C PRO A 114 24.25 -17.34 6.65
N PRO A 115 24.08 -16.67 5.49
CA PRO A 115 24.50 -17.09 4.16
C PRO A 115 25.93 -16.66 3.75
N HIS A 116 26.76 -16.14 4.65
CA HIS A 116 28.12 -15.67 4.35
C HIS A 116 28.15 -14.59 3.27
N ILE A 117 27.39 -13.52 3.48
CA ILE A 117 27.31 -12.38 2.57
C ILE A 117 28.71 -11.79 2.35
N ARG A 118 29.15 -11.72 1.09
CA ARG A 118 30.38 -11.02 0.69
C ARG A 118 30.09 -9.77 -0.10
N PHE A 119 29.10 -9.77 -0.98
CA PHE A 119 28.73 -8.59 -1.74
C PHE A 119 27.29 -8.20 -1.46
N TYR A 120 27.05 -6.90 -1.36
CA TYR A 120 25.73 -6.32 -1.23
C TYR A 120 25.63 -5.05 -2.08
N ALA A 121 24.58 -4.94 -2.90
CA ALA A 121 24.21 -3.67 -3.51
C ALA A 121 22.70 -3.47 -3.44
N ALA A 122 22.25 -2.25 -3.17
CA ALA A 122 20.82 -1.96 -3.02
C ALA A 122 20.45 -0.58 -3.54
N ALA A 123 19.37 -0.51 -4.30
CA ALA A 123 18.70 0.72 -4.64
C ALA A 123 17.54 0.97 -3.65
N PRO A 124 17.45 2.15 -3.03
CA PRO A 124 16.35 2.49 -2.13
C PRO A 124 15.03 2.64 -2.90
N LEU A 125 13.94 2.14 -2.31
CA LEU A 125 12.57 2.34 -2.79
C LEU A 125 12.08 3.68 -2.26
N ILE A 126 12.24 4.74 -3.05
CA ILE A 126 11.90 6.11 -2.68
C ILE A 126 10.52 6.47 -3.25
N SER A 127 9.57 6.74 -2.37
CA SER A 127 8.23 7.21 -2.74
C SER A 127 8.26 8.61 -3.37
N PRO A 128 7.18 9.07 -4.04
CA PRO A 128 7.13 10.40 -4.66
C PRO A 128 7.31 11.56 -3.68
N ASN A 129 7.00 11.37 -2.39
CA ASN A 129 7.26 12.35 -1.32
C ASN A 129 8.69 12.27 -0.76
N GLY A 130 9.59 11.50 -1.38
CA GLY A 130 11.01 11.44 -1.04
C GLY A 130 11.35 10.52 0.14
N VAL A 131 10.44 9.63 0.52
CA VAL A 131 10.57 8.76 1.70
C VAL A 131 11.04 7.37 1.27
N ALA A 132 12.13 6.88 1.85
CA ALA A 132 12.66 5.55 1.55
C ALA A 132 11.93 4.49 2.38
N VAL A 133 11.06 3.70 1.75
CA VAL A 133 10.23 2.69 2.44
C VAL A 133 10.83 1.28 2.43
N GLY A 134 11.90 1.06 1.65
CA GLY A 134 12.47 -0.25 1.42
C GLY A 134 13.69 -0.22 0.51
N THR A 135 14.11 -1.39 0.05
CA THR A 135 15.18 -1.54 -0.94
C THR A 135 14.88 -2.66 -1.93
N LEU A 136 15.42 -2.53 -3.14
CA LEU A 136 15.70 -3.65 -4.02
C LEU A 136 17.19 -3.93 -3.94
N CYS A 137 17.57 -5.09 -3.41
CA CYS A 137 18.97 -5.45 -3.22
C CYS A 137 19.36 -6.73 -3.96
N VAL A 138 20.65 -6.83 -4.26
CA VAL A 138 21.32 -8.01 -4.80
C VAL A 138 22.47 -8.38 -3.88
N ILE A 139 22.65 -9.68 -3.68
CA ILE A 139 23.57 -10.24 -2.69
C ILE A 139 24.37 -11.37 -3.35
N ASP A 140 25.66 -11.47 -3.02
CA ASP A 140 26.54 -12.54 -3.49
C ASP A 140 27.44 -13.06 -2.37
N HIS A 141 27.88 -14.31 -2.53
CA HIS A 141 28.81 -15.00 -1.63
C HIS A 141 30.28 -14.74 -2.01
N VAL A 142 30.53 -14.00 -3.08
CA VAL A 142 31.85 -13.54 -3.50
C VAL A 142 31.90 -12.01 -3.60
N PRO A 143 33.08 -11.38 -3.39
CA PRO A 143 33.24 -9.96 -3.65
C PRO A 143 32.91 -9.59 -5.09
N ARG A 144 32.30 -8.42 -5.28
CA ARG A 144 31.86 -7.95 -6.61
C ARG A 144 31.80 -6.42 -6.64
N SER A 145 31.82 -5.85 -7.83
CA SER A 145 31.41 -4.47 -8.07
C SER A 145 30.44 -4.45 -9.24
N LEU A 146 29.39 -3.63 -9.14
CA LEU A 146 28.49 -3.41 -10.28
C LEU A 146 29.13 -2.45 -11.27
N ASP A 147 28.90 -2.64 -12.56
CA ASP A 147 29.21 -1.62 -13.56
C ASP A 147 28.16 -0.49 -13.57
N VAL A 148 28.30 0.47 -14.49
CA VAL A 148 27.39 1.61 -14.60
C VAL A 148 25.99 1.17 -15.03
N ASP A 149 25.90 0.23 -15.98
CA ASP A 149 24.63 -0.23 -16.53
C ASP A 149 23.85 -1.07 -15.52
N GLN A 150 24.53 -1.92 -14.75
CA GLN A 150 23.95 -2.70 -13.66
C GLN A 150 23.43 -1.82 -12.53
N ARG A 151 24.18 -0.79 -12.14
CA ARG A 151 23.69 0.20 -11.15
C ARG A 151 22.46 0.93 -11.67
N LEU A 152 22.51 1.41 -12.91
CA LEU A 152 21.38 2.09 -13.53
C LEU A 152 20.15 1.19 -13.61
N ALA A 153 20.33 -0.08 -14.00
CA ALA A 153 19.27 -1.06 -14.05
C ALA A 153 18.65 -1.28 -12.67
N LEU A 154 19.45 -1.44 -11.61
CA LEU A 154 18.94 -1.61 -10.26
C LEU A 154 18.10 -0.42 -9.79
N GLU A 155 18.52 0.81 -10.13
CA GLU A 155 17.74 2.02 -9.84
C GLU A 155 16.45 2.11 -10.66
N VAL A 156 16.48 1.73 -11.94
CA VAL A 156 15.28 1.67 -12.80
C VAL A 156 14.27 0.68 -12.24
N LEU A 157 14.72 -0.51 -11.84
CA LEU A 157 13.88 -1.55 -11.26
C LEU A 157 13.29 -1.11 -9.92
N ALA A 158 14.07 -0.46 -9.06
CA ALA A 158 13.58 0.13 -7.81
C ALA A 158 12.49 1.19 -8.07
N ARG A 159 12.66 2.05 -9.08
CA ARG A 159 11.61 3.00 -9.49
C ARG A 159 10.36 2.28 -10.00
N GLN A 160 10.52 1.18 -10.75
CA GLN A 160 9.38 0.41 -11.24
C GLN A 160 8.58 -0.23 -10.09
N ILE A 161 9.25 -0.70 -9.02
CA ILE A 161 8.58 -1.17 -7.81
C ILE A 161 7.74 -0.05 -7.18
N ILE A 162 8.29 1.16 -7.06
CA ILE A 162 7.54 2.31 -6.54
C ILE A 162 6.33 2.64 -7.42
N VAL A 163 6.44 2.58 -8.75
CA VAL A 163 5.31 2.76 -9.65
C VAL A 163 4.21 1.73 -9.36
N GLN A 164 4.56 0.46 -9.15
CA GLN A 164 3.58 -0.60 -8.79
C GLN A 164 2.93 -0.35 -7.42
N LEU A 165 3.69 0.13 -6.44
CA LEU A 165 3.18 0.48 -5.11
C LEU A 165 2.22 1.68 -5.17
N GLU A 166 2.54 2.72 -5.93
CA GLU A 166 1.64 3.86 -6.14
C GLU A 166 0.36 3.46 -6.90
N GLN A 167 0.47 2.58 -7.91
CA GLN A 167 -0.71 2.03 -8.60
C GLN A 167 -1.63 1.30 -7.63
N ARG A 168 -1.06 0.46 -6.75
CA ARG A 168 -1.83 -0.24 -5.70
C ARG A 168 -2.55 0.74 -4.78
N ARG A 169 -1.84 1.76 -4.27
CA ARG A 169 -2.43 2.80 -3.41
C ARG A 169 -3.56 3.56 -4.11
N ALA A 170 -3.38 3.91 -5.38
CA ALA A 170 -4.39 4.60 -6.18
C ALA A 170 -5.66 3.74 -6.36
N ILE A 171 -5.50 2.45 -6.66
CA ILE A 171 -6.63 1.51 -6.80
C ILE A 171 -7.40 1.40 -5.48
N SER A 172 -6.72 1.19 -4.35
CA SER A 172 -7.38 1.10 -3.04
C SER A 172 -8.15 2.37 -2.68
N ARG A 173 -7.63 3.55 -3.02
CA ARG A 173 -8.33 4.83 -2.80
C ARG A 173 -9.56 5.00 -3.68
N LEU A 174 -9.47 4.55 -4.94
CA LEU A 174 -10.62 4.56 -5.86
C LEU A 174 -11.72 3.63 -5.34
N GLU A 175 -11.37 2.42 -4.90
CA GLU A 175 -12.32 1.46 -4.31
C GLU A 175 -13.00 2.03 -3.06
N GLU A 176 -12.26 2.69 -2.17
CA GLU A 176 -12.82 3.37 -0.99
C GLU A 176 -13.76 4.52 -1.36
N SER A 177 -13.39 5.30 -2.36
CA SER A 177 -14.22 6.42 -2.85
C SER A 177 -15.52 5.90 -3.46
N LEU A 178 -15.45 4.83 -4.26
CA LEU A 178 -16.62 4.16 -4.82
C LEU A 178 -17.49 3.53 -3.72
N ALA A 179 -16.89 2.93 -2.71
CA ALA A 179 -17.61 2.36 -1.57
C ALA A 179 -18.29 3.43 -0.69
N THR A 180 -17.79 4.66 -0.69
CA THR A 180 -18.44 5.80 0.00
C THR A 180 -19.60 6.35 -0.81
N ILE A 181 -19.53 6.28 -2.14
CA ILE A 181 -20.65 6.54 -3.04
C ILE A 181 -21.56 5.29 -3.07
N LYS A 182 -22.14 4.93 -1.92
CA LYS A 182 -23.31 4.03 -1.85
C LYS A 182 -24.53 4.76 -2.40
N THR A 183 -24.51 5.07 -3.68
CA THR A 183 -25.74 5.36 -4.41
C THR A 183 -26.56 4.09 -4.42
N LEU A 184 -27.83 4.18 -4.02
CA LEU A 184 -28.86 3.19 -4.29
C LEU A 184 -28.90 2.92 -5.81
N GLN A 185 -28.04 2.04 -6.30
CA GLN A 185 -27.98 1.65 -7.71
C GLN A 185 -28.79 0.38 -7.88
N GLY A 186 -29.86 0.47 -8.66
CA GLY A 186 -30.74 -0.65 -8.98
C GLY A 186 -32.20 -0.22 -9.11
N LEU A 187 -32.99 -1.04 -9.79
CA LEU A 187 -34.44 -0.88 -9.83
C LEU A 187 -35.04 -1.47 -8.54
N LEU A 188 -35.35 -0.61 -7.56
CA LEU A 188 -36.05 -1.08 -6.35
C LEU A 188 -37.46 -1.51 -6.70
N SER A 189 -37.76 -2.78 -6.45
CA SER A 189 -39.10 -3.33 -6.68
C SER A 189 -40.02 -2.92 -5.54
N ILE A 190 -40.79 -1.85 -5.74
CA ILE A 190 -41.79 -1.37 -4.78
C ILE A 190 -43.18 -1.92 -5.07
N CYS A 191 -43.93 -2.23 -4.02
CA CYS A 191 -45.34 -2.58 -4.14
C CYS A 191 -46.12 -1.34 -4.62
N ALA A 192 -46.84 -1.46 -5.74
CA ALA A 192 -47.60 -0.34 -6.31
C ALA A 192 -48.64 0.24 -5.33
N TRP A 193 -49.16 -0.59 -4.43
CA TRP A 193 -50.20 -0.22 -3.45
C TRP A 193 -49.63 0.35 -2.15
N CYS A 194 -48.83 -0.42 -1.41
CA CYS A 194 -48.37 -0.05 -0.07
C CYS A 194 -46.93 0.49 0.00
N LYS A 195 -46.24 0.61 -1.14
CA LYS A 195 -44.88 1.16 -1.29
C LYS A 195 -43.76 0.46 -0.51
N LYS A 196 -44.02 -0.72 0.06
CA LYS A 196 -42.99 -1.63 0.58
C LYS A 196 -41.98 -2.01 -0.49
N ILE A 197 -40.73 -2.25 -0.11
CA ILE A 197 -39.66 -2.74 -1.00
C ILE A 197 -39.58 -4.27 -0.89
N ARG A 198 -39.43 -4.95 -2.03
CA ARG A 198 -39.13 -6.38 -2.10
C ARG A 198 -37.63 -6.62 -1.98
N GLN A 199 -37.23 -7.44 -1.02
CA GLN A 199 -35.86 -7.91 -0.82
C GLN A 199 -35.52 -9.10 -1.74
N GLU A 200 -34.25 -9.47 -1.80
CA GLU A 200 -33.75 -10.57 -2.64
C GLU A 200 -34.28 -11.94 -2.21
N ASP A 201 -34.52 -12.13 -0.91
CA ASP A 201 -35.12 -13.32 -0.30
C ASP A 201 -36.65 -13.43 -0.52
N GLY A 202 -37.25 -12.44 -1.21
CA GLY A 202 -38.67 -12.37 -1.51
C GLY A 202 -39.53 -11.74 -0.41
N TYR A 203 -38.96 -11.37 0.73
CA TYR A 203 -39.69 -10.67 1.79
C TYR A 203 -39.94 -9.21 1.44
N TRP A 204 -41.00 -8.64 2.02
CA TRP A 204 -41.39 -7.24 1.83
C TRP A 204 -41.15 -6.45 3.11
N GLU A 205 -40.35 -5.39 3.03
CA GLU A 205 -40.09 -4.48 4.16
C GLU A 205 -40.54 -3.04 3.87
N GLN A 206 -40.70 -2.24 4.93
CA GLN A 206 -41.05 -0.83 4.77
C GLN A 206 -39.91 -0.07 4.10
N LEU A 207 -40.27 0.91 3.27
CA LEU A 207 -39.31 1.77 2.58
C LEU A 207 -38.35 2.45 3.56
N GLU A 208 -38.87 2.94 4.68
CA GLU A 208 -38.10 3.64 5.71
C GLU A 208 -37.04 2.73 6.33
N ASP A 209 -37.44 1.51 6.72
CA ASP A 209 -36.52 0.49 7.26
C ASP A 209 -35.44 0.12 6.25
N TYR A 210 -35.81 -0.06 4.98
CA TYR A 210 -34.87 -0.33 3.90
C TYR A 210 -33.86 0.82 3.75
N LEU A 211 -34.33 2.07 3.71
CA LEU A 211 -33.48 3.25 3.56
C LEU A 211 -32.52 3.43 4.74
N LEU A 212 -32.96 3.21 5.97
CA LEU A 212 -32.11 3.32 7.16
C LEU A 212 -31.04 2.21 7.23
N LYS A 213 -31.33 1.02 6.70
CA LYS A 213 -30.36 -0.09 6.63
C LYS A 213 -29.34 0.06 5.50
N HIS A 214 -29.72 0.71 4.40
CA HIS A 214 -28.95 0.72 3.16
C HIS A 214 -28.44 2.11 2.74
N SER A 215 -28.69 3.16 3.53
CA SER A 215 -28.19 4.51 3.29
C SER A 215 -27.95 5.28 4.60
N ASP A 216 -27.20 6.38 4.52
CA ASP A 216 -26.98 7.29 5.65
C ASP A 216 -28.11 8.32 5.83
N ALA A 217 -29.26 8.13 5.16
CA ALA A 217 -30.36 9.07 5.22
C ALA A 217 -30.99 9.10 6.63
N LYS A 218 -31.17 10.31 7.17
CA LYS A 218 -31.98 10.54 8.38
C LYS A 218 -33.38 10.97 7.96
N LEU A 219 -34.38 10.20 8.34
CA LEU A 219 -35.78 10.46 7.97
C LEU A 219 -36.45 11.31 9.04
N SER A 220 -37.08 12.42 8.62
CA SER A 220 -37.99 13.20 9.46
C SER A 220 -39.42 12.92 9.04
N HIS A 221 -40.32 12.79 10.01
CA HIS A 221 -41.74 12.57 9.75
C HIS A 221 -42.45 13.91 9.69
N SER A 222 -43.02 14.23 8.52
CA SER A 222 -43.84 15.41 8.30
C SER A 222 -45.03 15.04 7.42
N ILE A 223 -46.14 15.77 7.56
CA ILE A 223 -47.33 15.57 6.73
C ILE A 223 -47.25 16.57 5.57
N CYS A 224 -47.20 16.08 4.32
CA CYS A 224 -47.22 16.96 3.16
C CYS A 224 -48.55 17.73 3.08
N PRO A 225 -48.60 18.88 2.38
CA PRO A 225 -49.81 19.71 2.29
C PRO A 225 -51.06 18.95 1.81
N GLU A 226 -50.89 18.03 0.86
CA GLU A 226 -51.98 17.21 0.29
C GLU A 226 -52.59 16.29 1.36
N CYS A 227 -51.74 15.50 2.03
CA CYS A 227 -52.18 14.62 3.11
C CYS A 227 -52.76 15.40 4.30
N ARG A 228 -52.25 16.61 4.56
CA ARG A 228 -52.76 17.46 5.66
C ARG A 228 -54.24 17.77 5.49
N THR A 229 -54.69 18.07 4.26
CA THR A 229 -56.11 18.33 3.97
C THR A 229 -57.01 17.12 4.20
N THR A 230 -56.46 15.91 4.06
CA THR A 230 -57.21 14.65 4.22
C THR A 230 -57.26 14.20 5.68
N VAL A 231 -56.15 14.37 6.41
CA VAL A 231 -55.98 13.90 7.80
C VAL A 231 -56.46 14.93 8.82
N ARG A 232 -56.46 16.23 8.45
CA ARG A 232 -57.00 17.34 9.26
C ARG A 232 -57.81 18.31 8.39
N PRO A 233 -59.07 17.96 8.05
CA PRO A 233 -59.91 18.82 7.23
C PRO A 233 -60.27 20.17 7.90
N ASP A 234 -60.25 20.25 9.23
CA ASP A 234 -60.70 21.42 10.01
C ASP A 234 -59.55 22.24 10.65
N ASP A 235 -58.30 22.03 10.23
CA ASP A 235 -57.12 22.75 10.73
C ASP A 235 -56.59 23.72 9.66
N PRO A 236 -57.15 24.95 9.55
CA PRO A 236 -56.66 25.96 8.61
C PRO A 236 -55.30 26.46 9.13
N GLY A 237 -54.23 25.84 8.63
CA GLY A 237 -52.87 26.09 9.13
C GLY A 237 -52.50 27.58 9.19
N GLU A 238 -52.05 28.01 10.37
CA GLU A 238 -51.12 29.14 10.55
C GLU A 238 -49.73 28.82 9.98
#